data_AF-A0A836VMT1-F1
#
_entry.id   AF-A0A836VMT1-F1
#
_cell.length_a   1.000
_cell.length_b   1.000
_cell.length_c   1.000
_cell.angle_alpha   90.00
_cell.angle_beta   90.00
_cell.angle_gamma   90.00
#
_symmetry.space_group_name_H-M   'P 1'
#
loop_
_entity.id
_entity.type
_entity.pdbx_description
1 polymer ?
#
loop_
_entity_poly.entity_id
_entity_poly.type
_entity_poly.pdbx_seq_one_letter_code
_entity_poly.pdbx_strand_id
1 'polypeptide(L)'
;MMSKNIDVWLIIKSVLEKHNPVIGIAFIATRAYGHGFRQIASLLKGSSAELEDKLNKIEKEINQEVKKQGGDPEMISNVYNVHNVTDFIEDEDESEN
;
A
#
# COMPACT_ATOMS: atom_id res chain seq x y z
N MET A 1 -27.02 -12.20 8.08
CA MET A 1 -25.80 -12.44 7.28
C MET A 1 -24.62 -12.16 8.19
N MET A 2 -23.74 -13.14 8.46
CA MET A 2 -22.50 -12.85 9.17
C MET A 2 -21.65 -11.97 8.25
N SER A 3 -21.37 -10.74 8.68
CA SER A 3 -20.35 -9.91 8.05
C SER A 3 -19.05 -10.71 8.10
N LYS A 4 -18.52 -11.11 6.95
CA LYS A 4 -17.11 -11.53 6.92
C LYS A 4 -16.33 -10.30 7.37
N ASN A 5 -15.62 -10.40 8.49
CA ASN A 5 -14.66 -9.36 8.85
C ASN A 5 -13.56 -9.41 7.79
N ILE A 6 -13.61 -8.47 6.86
CA ILE A 6 -12.63 -8.34 5.79
C ILE A 6 -11.46 -7.56 6.36
N ASP A 7 -10.28 -8.18 6.33
CA ASP A 7 -9.05 -7.51 6.68
C ASP A 7 -8.52 -6.76 5.45
N VAL A 8 -8.91 -5.49 5.35
CA VAL A 8 -8.50 -4.61 4.26
C VAL A 8 -6.99 -4.37 4.27
N TRP A 9 -6.33 -4.41 5.44
CA TRP A 9 -4.87 -4.27 5.54
C TRP A 9 -4.15 -5.47 4.93
N LEU A 10 -4.63 -6.69 5.22
CA LEU A 10 -4.08 -7.91 4.61
C LEU A 10 -4.23 -7.90 3.07
N ILE A 11 -5.33 -7.36 2.56
CA ILE A 11 -5.54 -7.20 1.11
C ILE A 11 -4.52 -6.22 0.52
N ILE A 12 -4.31 -5.06 1.16
CA ILE A 12 -3.31 -4.08 0.75
C ILE A 12 -1.92 -4.73 0.74
N LYS A 13 -1.50 -5.39 1.83
CA LYS A 13 -0.20 -6.08 1.94
C LYS A 13 -0.04 -7.10 0.80
N SER A 14 -1.04 -7.97 0.58
CA SER A 14 -1.01 -9.00 -0.47
C SER A 14 -0.91 -8.43 -1.89
N VAL A 15 -1.51 -7.27 -2.17
CA VAL A 15 -1.32 -6.62 -3.48
C VAL A 15 0.08 -6.04 -3.58
N LEU A 16 0.56 -5.32 -2.56
CA LEU A 16 1.87 -4.68 -2.58
C LEU A 16 3.03 -5.70 -2.69
N GLU A 17 2.91 -6.87 -2.08
CA GLU A 17 3.89 -7.97 -2.17
C GLU A 17 4.08 -8.52 -3.59
N LYS A 18 3.13 -8.29 -4.51
CA LYS A 18 3.26 -8.67 -5.93
C LYS A 18 4.10 -7.69 -6.73
N HIS A 19 4.35 -6.51 -6.17
CA HIS A 19 5.12 -5.44 -6.79
C HIS A 19 6.52 -5.36 -6.18
N ASN A 20 7.40 -4.56 -6.79
CA ASN A 20 8.72 -4.32 -6.23
C ASN A 20 8.61 -3.68 -4.82
N PRO A 21 9.36 -4.15 -3.80
CA PRO A 21 9.25 -3.63 -2.43
C PRO A 21 9.43 -2.11 -2.32
N VAL A 22 10.32 -1.54 -3.12
CA VAL A 22 10.55 -0.08 -3.18
C VAL A 22 9.30 0.66 -3.67
N ILE A 23 8.55 0.07 -4.59
CA ILE A 23 7.27 0.61 -5.07
C ILE A 23 6.20 0.46 -4.00
N GLY A 24 6.19 -0.63 -3.22
CA GLY A 24 5.31 -0.80 -2.07
C GLY A 24 5.54 0.29 -1.01
N ILE A 25 6.80 0.56 -0.66
CA ILE A 25 7.17 1.64 0.26
C ILE A 25 6.76 3.01 -0.32
N ALA A 26 7.00 3.25 -1.61
CA ALA A 26 6.57 4.49 -2.27
C ALA A 26 5.04 4.66 -2.25
N PHE A 27 4.29 3.56 -2.40
CA PHE A 27 2.84 3.56 -2.29
C PHE A 27 2.39 3.98 -0.89
N ILE A 28 2.93 3.34 0.15
CA ILE A 28 2.63 3.68 1.55
C ILE A 28 3.02 5.13 1.87
N ALA A 29 4.22 5.56 1.50
CA ALA A 29 4.70 6.93 1.74
C ALA A 29 3.76 7.98 1.12
N THR A 30 3.28 7.73 -0.09
CA THR A 30 2.40 8.70 -0.77
C THR A 30 0.94 8.64 -0.29
N ARG A 31 0.39 7.45 -0.01
CA ARG A 31 -1.04 7.25 0.30
C ARG A 31 -1.38 7.33 1.77
N ALA A 32 -0.53 6.79 2.64
CA ALA A 32 -0.74 6.82 4.08
C ALA A 32 -0.15 8.08 4.73
N TYR A 33 1.04 8.49 4.30
CA TYR A 33 1.78 9.59 4.92
C TYR A 33 1.76 10.91 4.14
N GLY A 34 1.10 10.94 2.98
CA GLY A 34 0.91 12.16 2.20
C GLY A 34 2.18 12.74 1.57
N HIS A 35 3.24 11.95 1.42
CA HIS A 35 4.44 12.39 0.71
C HIS A 35 4.13 12.69 -0.77
N GLY A 36 4.69 13.78 -1.29
CA GLY A 36 4.49 14.16 -2.68
C GLY A 36 5.23 13.27 -3.67
N PHE A 37 4.61 12.95 -4.81
CA PHE A 37 5.22 12.11 -5.85
C PHE A 37 6.58 12.63 -6.34
N ARG A 38 6.77 13.95 -6.44
CA ARG A 38 8.05 14.55 -6.84
C ARG A 38 9.17 14.23 -5.84
N GLN A 39 8.88 14.27 -4.55
CA GLN A 39 9.86 13.98 -3.49
C GLN A 39 10.28 12.51 -3.58
N ILE A 40 9.30 11.59 -3.64
CA ILE A 40 9.57 10.15 -3.70
C ILE A 40 10.28 9.78 -5.00
N ALA A 41 9.82 10.27 -6.15
CA ALA A 41 10.47 10.01 -7.43
C ALA A 41 11.92 10.51 -7.47
N SER A 42 12.21 11.66 -6.83
CA SER A 42 13.58 12.16 -6.69
C SER A 42 14.46 11.21 -5.87
N LEU A 43 13.95 10.64 -4.77
CA LEU A 43 14.67 9.65 -3.97
C LEU A 43 14.94 8.36 -4.77
N LEU A 44 13.97 7.97 -5.60
CA LEU A 44 14.06 6.79 -6.47
C LEU A 44 14.82 7.05 -7.79
N LYS A 45 15.36 8.26 -8.00
CA LYS A 45 16.03 8.68 -9.24
C LYS A 45 15.19 8.42 -10.49
N GLY A 46 13.88 8.62 -10.40
CA GLY A 46 12.91 8.33 -11.46
C GLY A 46 12.01 9.52 -11.81
N SER A 47 11.10 9.30 -12.77
CA SER A 47 10.09 10.29 -13.17
C SER A 47 8.91 10.30 -12.20
N SER A 48 8.48 11.50 -11.78
CA SER A 48 7.30 11.64 -10.92
C SER A 48 6.01 11.21 -11.61
N ALA A 49 5.89 11.45 -12.91
CA ALA A 49 4.71 11.04 -13.69
C ALA A 49 4.64 9.51 -13.81
N GLU A 50 5.77 8.85 -14.08
CA GLU A 50 5.82 7.39 -14.15
C GLU A 50 5.55 6.74 -12.79
N LEU A 51 6.04 7.35 -11.71
CA LEU A 51 5.76 6.91 -10.35
C LEU A 51 4.26 7.05 -10.06
N GLU A 52 3.68 8.21 -10.32
CA GLU A 52 2.25 8.45 -10.12
C GLU A 52 1.39 7.44 -10.90
N ASP A 53 1.69 7.21 -12.18
CA ASP A 53 0.97 6.22 -13.00
C ASP A 53 1.07 4.80 -12.44
N LYS A 54 2.26 4.40 -11.93
CA LYS A 54 2.45 3.09 -11.29
C LYS A 54 1.63 2.98 -10.01
N LEU A 55 1.70 3.97 -9.14
CA LEU A 55 0.99 3.96 -7.86
C LEU A 55 -0.53 3.99 -8.05
N ASN A 56 -1.02 4.74 -9.04
CA ASN A 56 -2.44 4.77 -9.41
C ASN A 56 -2.95 3.42 -9.95
N LYS A 57 -2.09 2.62 -10.60
CA LYS A 57 -2.46 1.25 -11.03
C LYS A 57 -2.58 0.31 -9.84
N ILE A 58 -1.62 0.37 -8.90
CA ILE A 58 -1.65 -0.42 -7.67
C ILE A 58 -2.89 -0.10 -6.84
N GLU A 59 -3.24 1.19 -6.71
CA GLU A 59 -4.45 1.61 -6.01
C GLU A 59 -5.72 1.03 -6.62
N LYS A 60 -5.80 0.97 -7.96
CA LYS A 60 -6.91 0.32 -8.66
C LYS A 60 -6.97 -1.18 -8.39
N GLU A 61 -5.83 -1.86 -8.36
CA GLU A 61 -5.74 -3.29 -8.03
C GLU A 61 -6.23 -3.57 -6.61
N ILE A 62 -5.79 -2.77 -5.62
CA ILE A 62 -6.26 -2.87 -4.22
C ILE A 62 -7.77 -2.67 -4.16
N ASN A 63 -8.29 -1.60 -4.79
CA ASN A 63 -9.73 -1.31 -4.79
C ASN A 63 -10.55 -2.44 -5.41
N GLN A 64 -10.05 -3.06 -6.47
CA GLN A 64 -10.71 -4.21 -7.09
C GLN A 64 -10.70 -5.43 -6.15
N GLU A 65 -9.60 -5.69 -5.47
CA GLU A 65 -9.47 -6.85 -4.59
C GLU A 65 -10.33 -6.71 -3.34
N VAL A 66 -10.40 -5.51 -2.75
CA VAL A 66 -11.33 -5.20 -1.65
C VAL A 66 -12.78 -5.47 -2.06
N LYS A 67 -13.19 -4.99 -3.25
CA LYS A 67 -14.54 -5.24 -3.78
C LYS A 67 -14.83 -6.72 -4.00
N LYS A 68 -13.88 -7.48 -4.58
CA LYS A 68 -14.04 -8.92 -4.82
C LYS A 68 -14.25 -9.71 -3.54
N GLN A 69 -13.60 -9.30 -2.46
CA GLN A 69 -13.76 -9.93 -1.15
C GLN A 69 -15.02 -9.48 -0.40
N GLY A 70 -15.80 -8.55 -0.98
CA GLY A 70 -17.05 -8.04 -0.42
C GLY A 70 -16.89 -6.83 0.49
N GLY A 71 -15.73 -6.16 0.43
CA GLY A 71 -15.39 -5.01 1.26
C GLY A 71 -15.68 -3.69 0.58
N ASP A 72 -15.64 -2.62 1.35
CA ASP A 72 -15.81 -1.26 0.86
C ASP A 72 -14.45 -0.56 0.72
N PRO A 73 -14.03 -0.14 -0.49
CA PRO A 73 -12.79 0.60 -0.70
C PRO A 73 -12.67 1.90 0.10
N GLU A 74 -13.78 2.52 0.52
CA GLU A 74 -13.71 3.73 1.36
C GLU A 74 -13.00 3.45 2.71
N MET A 75 -13.05 2.20 3.18
CA MET A 75 -12.37 1.77 4.40
C MET A 75 -10.83 1.79 4.29
N ILE A 76 -10.26 1.81 3.07
CA ILE A 76 -8.80 1.85 2.87
C ILE A 76 -8.18 3.10 3.52
N SER A 77 -8.85 4.24 3.40
CA SER A 77 -8.40 5.49 4.02
C SER A 77 -8.34 5.39 5.55
N ASN A 78 -9.29 4.68 6.16
CA ASN A 78 -9.32 4.41 7.59
C ASN A 78 -8.20 3.45 8.00
N VAL A 79 -7.90 2.46 7.16
CA VAL A 79 -6.81 1.50 7.41
C VAL A 79 -5.46 2.21 7.50
N TYR A 80 -5.19 3.17 6.60
CA TYR A 80 -3.94 3.96 6.67
C TYR A 80 -3.84 4.83 7.93
N ASN A 81 -4.96 5.23 8.53
CA ASN A 81 -4.98 6.03 9.77
C ASN A 81 -4.85 5.18 11.03
N VAL A 82 -5.24 3.91 10.98
CA VAL A 82 -5.29 3.00 12.14
C VAL A 82 -4.02 2.17 12.26
N HIS A 83 -3.46 1.74 11.13
CA HIS A 83 -2.23 0.96 11.12
C HIS A 83 -1.02 1.90 11.07
N ASN A 84 -0.07 1.71 11.99
CA ASN A 84 1.24 2.31 11.87
C ASN A 84 1.96 1.55 10.74
N VAL A 85 1.92 2.11 9.53
CA VAL A 85 2.28 1.39 8.29
C VAL A 85 3.78 1.04 8.18
N THR A 86 4.53 1.29 9.25
CA THR A 86 5.89 0.84 9.50
C THR A 86 6.02 -0.70 9.52
N ASP A 87 4.94 -1.43 9.79
CA ASP A 87 4.91 -2.92 9.73
C ASP A 87 5.16 -3.49 8.32
N PHE A 88 5.20 -2.65 7.28
CA PHE A 88 5.66 -3.06 5.93
C PHE A 88 7.19 -3.11 5.81
N ILE A 89 7.92 -2.54 6.77
CA ILE A 89 9.38 -2.41 6.79
C ILE A 89 10.02 -3.41 7.76
N GLU A 90 9.27 -3.86 8.77
CA GLU A 90 9.74 -4.84 9.77
C GLU A 90 9.43 -6.28 9.31
N ASP A 91 10.24 -6.81 8.40
CA ASP A 91 10.37 -8.27 8.19
C ASP A 91 11.79 -8.66 7.69
N GLU A 92 12.81 -7.84 7.96
CA GLU A 92 14.22 -8.25 7.85
C GLU A 92 14.99 -7.84 9.12
N ASP A 93 15.69 -8.83 9.70
CA ASP A 93 16.60 -8.78 10.85
C ASP A 93 16.07 -9.15 12.26
N GLU A 94 15.16 -10.13 12.36
CA GLU A 94 15.15 -11.06 13.51
C GLU A 94 15.47 -12.50 13.07
N SER A 95 16.61 -12.67 12.38
CA SER A 95 17.26 -13.99 12.28
C SER A 95 18.65 -13.94 12.93
N GLU A 96 18.65 -14.20 14.23
CA GLU A 96 19.56 -15.12 14.94
C GLU A 96 21.08 -15.05 14.65
N ASN A 97 21.81 -14.26 15.45
CA ASN A 97 22.87 -14.66 16.42
C ASN A 97 23.91 -13.57 16.67
#